data_AF-A0A963PVN1-F1
#
_entry.id   AF-A0A963PVN1-F1
#
_cell.length_a   1.000
_cell.length_b   1.000
_cell.length_c   1.000
_cell.angle_alpha   90.00
_cell.angle_beta   90.00
_cell.angle_gamma   90.00
#
_symmetry.space_group_name_H-M   'P 1'
#
loop_
_entity.id
_entity.type
_entity.pdbx_description
1 polymer ?
#
loop_
_entity_poly.entity_id
_entity_poly.type
_entity_poly.pdbx_seq_one_letter_code
_entity_poly.pdbx_strand_id
1 'polypeptide(L)'
;MTGSKNLKNWLHEKVGPAYDALKADPARAVTPGQVRYTLAELLAEAEAAGVYPLPPEQREWVDAPTIGRELTPFDPAETLTSAEAISTFLAEAEATADPAYIEHAHAVAARAKAMHGIE
;
A
#
# COMPACT_ATOMS: atom_id res chain seq x y z
N MET A 1 5.51 -10.97 22.23
CA MET A 1 4.27 -10.17 22.45
C MET A 1 4.50 -8.70 22.86
N THR A 2 5.71 -8.15 22.75
CA THR A 2 6.03 -6.76 23.13
C THR A 2 5.94 -5.74 21.98
N GLY A 3 6.15 -6.17 20.72
CA GLY A 3 6.16 -5.27 19.56
C GLY A 3 4.83 -4.55 19.31
N SER A 4 3.70 -5.23 19.44
CA SER A 4 2.37 -4.63 19.24
C SER A 4 2.04 -3.56 20.30
N LYS A 5 2.42 -3.80 21.57
CA LYS A 5 2.22 -2.83 22.65
C LYS A 5 3.13 -1.60 22.49
N ASN A 6 4.37 -1.81 22.07
CA ASN A 6 5.31 -0.72 21.81
C ASN A 6 4.85 0.18 20.65
N LEU A 7 4.35 -0.41 19.56
CA LEU A 7 3.80 0.35 18.44
C LEU A 7 2.59 1.19 18.88
N LYS A 8 1.65 0.60 19.62
CA LYS A 8 0.48 1.32 20.11
C LYS A 8 0.86 2.52 20.98
N ASN A 9 1.82 2.35 21.88
CA ASN A 9 2.30 3.44 22.73
C ASN A 9 2.96 4.54 21.90
N TRP A 10 3.84 4.19 20.96
CA TRP A 10 4.48 5.16 20.07
C TRP A 10 3.48 5.96 19.24
N LEU A 11 2.44 5.31 18.72
CA LEU A 11 1.37 6.00 17.97
C LEU A 11 0.64 7.04 18.82
N HIS A 12 0.29 6.69 20.06
CA HIS A 12 -0.40 7.61 20.97
C HIS A 12 0.50 8.76 21.43
N GLU A 13 1.78 8.48 21.71
CA GLU A 13 2.70 9.47 22.29
C GLU A 13 3.35 10.38 21.25
N LYS A 14 3.51 9.93 20.00
CA LYS A 14 4.24 10.67 18.96
C LYS A 14 3.34 11.06 17.79
N VAL A 15 2.62 10.10 17.21
CA VAL A 15 1.86 10.36 15.97
C VAL A 15 0.60 11.17 16.26
N GLY A 16 -0.14 10.83 17.31
CA GLY A 16 -1.34 11.56 17.72
C GLY A 16 -1.09 13.07 17.89
N PRO A 17 -0.15 13.48 18.77
CA PRO A 17 0.16 14.89 18.97
C PRO A 17 0.66 15.60 17.71
N ALA A 18 1.48 14.94 16.88
CA ALA A 18 1.98 15.52 15.64
C ALA A 18 0.84 15.80 14.65
N TYR A 19 -0.11 14.87 14.54
CA TYR A 19 -1.28 14.98 13.69
C TYR A 19 -2.27 16.03 14.19
N ASP A 20 -2.53 16.08 15.50
CA ASP A 20 -3.39 17.11 16.10
C ASP A 20 -2.80 18.51 15.88
N ALA A 21 -1.47 18.67 16.04
CA ALA A 21 -0.79 19.93 15.76
C ALA A 21 -0.78 20.28 14.26
N LEU A 22 -0.82 19.30 13.35
CA LEU A 22 -0.98 19.55 11.91
C LEU A 22 -2.42 19.96 11.57
N LYS A 23 -3.43 19.39 12.25
CA LYS A 23 -4.82 19.83 12.11
C LYS A 23 -5.02 21.26 12.61
N ALA A 24 -4.42 21.58 13.76
CA ALA A 24 -4.51 22.90 14.37
C ALA A 24 -3.80 23.97 13.53
N ASP A 25 -2.71 23.61 12.85
CA ASP A 25 -1.96 24.49 11.98
C ASP A 25 -1.53 23.76 10.67
N PRO A 26 -2.35 23.84 9.61
CA PRO A 26 -2.05 23.23 8.33
C PRO A 26 -0.78 23.79 7.66
N ALA A 27 -0.31 24.99 8.02
CA ALA A 27 0.92 25.54 7.47
C ALA A 27 2.17 24.77 7.93
N ARG A 28 2.04 23.90 8.94
CA ARG A 28 3.09 22.95 9.35
C ARG A 28 3.28 21.79 8.37
N ALA A 29 2.41 21.64 7.37
CA ALA A 29 2.57 20.63 6.33
C ALA A 29 3.85 20.87 5.54
N VAL A 30 4.63 19.81 5.31
CA VAL A 30 5.77 19.83 4.39
C VAL A 30 5.33 19.38 3.01
N THR A 31 5.83 20.05 1.98
CA THR A 31 5.59 19.63 0.60
C THR A 31 6.44 18.41 0.26
N PRO A 32 6.00 17.57 -0.71
CA PRO A 32 6.82 16.47 -1.20
C PRO A 32 8.19 16.92 -1.73
N GLY A 33 8.27 18.14 -2.27
CA GLY A 33 9.54 18.72 -2.74
C GLY A 33 10.52 18.99 -1.59
N GLN A 34 10.03 19.57 -0.49
CA GLN A 34 10.85 19.78 0.72
C GLN A 34 11.32 18.46 1.31
N VAL A 35 10.45 17.45 1.39
CA VAL A 35 10.83 16.11 1.88
C VAL A 35 11.93 15.50 1.02
N ARG A 36 11.79 15.55 -0.32
CA ARG A 36 12.82 15.04 -1.23
C ARG A 36 14.14 15.78 -1.10
N TYR A 37 14.10 17.10 -0.97
CA TYR A 37 15.30 17.90 -0.75
C TYR A 37 16.00 17.49 0.54
N THR A 38 15.28 17.40 1.67
CA THR A 38 15.88 16.99 2.95
C THR A 38 16.45 15.57 2.92
N LEU A 39 15.79 14.64 2.21
CA LEU A 39 16.30 13.27 2.05
C LEU A 39 17.55 13.23 1.16
N ALA A 40 17.63 14.07 0.13
CA ALA A 40 18.81 14.17 -0.72
C ALA A 40 20.02 14.70 0.06
N GLU A 41 19.83 15.71 0.90
CA GLU A 41 20.89 16.24 1.77
C GLU A 41 21.37 15.17 2.77
N LEU A 42 20.44 14.47 3.44
CA LEU A 42 20.80 13.38 4.36
C LEU A 42 21.51 12.22 3.65
N LEU A 43 21.14 11.91 2.41
CA LEU A 43 21.82 10.90 1.61
C LEU A 43 23.25 11.35 1.26
N ALA A 44 23.43 12.61 0.85
CA ALA A 44 24.75 13.16 0.56
C ALA A 44 25.66 13.17 1.80
N GLU A 45 25.11 13.49 2.98
CA GLU A 45 25.83 13.39 4.25
C GLU A 45 26.24 11.94 4.56
N ALA A 46 25.34 10.97 4.36
CA ALA A 46 25.64 9.56 4.56
C ALA A 46 26.70 9.03 3.58
N GLU A 47 26.69 9.50 2.32
CA GLU A 47 27.71 9.20 1.31
C GLU A 47 29.07 9.80 1.69
N ALA A 48 29.09 11.07 2.11
CA ALA A 48 30.31 11.73 2.57
C ALA A 48 30.89 11.06 3.83
N ALA A 49 30.04 10.55 4.72
CA ALA A 49 30.43 9.79 5.89
C ALA A 49 30.83 8.33 5.59
N GLY A 50 30.70 7.86 4.34
CA GLY A 50 30.97 6.48 3.95
C GLY A 50 30.00 5.45 4.55
N VAL A 51 28.88 5.91 5.12
CA VAL A 51 27.80 5.06 5.65
C VAL A 51 26.93 4.52 4.52
N TYR A 52 26.81 5.29 3.43
CA TYR A 52 26.22 4.86 2.18
C TYR A 52 27.32 4.79 1.10
N PRO A 53 27.41 3.71 0.31
CA PRO A 53 26.51 2.56 0.27
C PRO A 53 26.47 1.70 1.55
N LEU A 54 25.28 1.26 1.97
CA LEU A 54 25.14 0.28 3.06
C LEU A 54 26.00 -0.98 2.79
N PRO A 55 26.53 -1.64 3.84
CA PRO A 55 27.26 -2.90 3.66
C PRO A 55 26.41 -3.98 2.97
N PRO A 56 27.02 -4.89 2.18
CA PRO A 56 26.29 -5.93 1.43
C PRO A 56 25.34 -6.78 2.30
N GLU A 57 25.76 -7.07 3.53
CA GLU A 57 24.95 -7.81 4.53
C GLU A 57 23.64 -7.09 4.91
N GLN A 58 23.59 -5.75 4.82
CA GLN A 58 22.38 -4.95 5.06
C GLN A 58 21.59 -4.69 3.78
N ARG A 59 22.20 -4.96 2.62
CA ARG A 59 21.60 -4.77 1.30
C ARG A 59 21.05 -6.02 0.68
N GLU A 60 21.15 -7.17 1.34
CA GLU A 60 20.70 -8.46 0.78
C GLU A 60 19.30 -8.40 0.14
N TRP A 61 18.33 -7.74 0.78
CA TRP A 61 16.97 -7.59 0.26
C TRP A 61 16.80 -6.51 -0.82
N VAL A 62 17.71 -5.54 -0.85
CA VAL A 62 17.75 -4.47 -1.86
C VAL A 62 18.40 -4.98 -3.14
N ASP A 63 19.48 -5.74 -2.99
CA ASP A 63 20.27 -6.36 -4.06
C ASP A 63 19.71 -7.74 -4.46
N ALA A 64 18.66 -8.21 -3.78
CA ALA A 64 18.00 -9.47 -4.08
C ALA A 64 17.55 -9.48 -5.55
N PRO A 65 17.82 -10.57 -6.30
CA PRO A 65 17.31 -10.70 -7.65
C PRO A 65 15.78 -10.64 -7.63
N THR A 66 15.17 -10.22 -8.75
CA THR A 66 13.71 -10.17 -8.91
C THR A 66 13.02 -11.53 -8.79
N ILE A 67 13.78 -12.63 -8.73
CA ILE A 67 13.27 -13.98 -8.51
C ILE A 67 12.60 -14.04 -7.12
N GLY A 68 11.30 -14.30 -7.09
CA GLY A 68 10.45 -14.22 -5.88
C GLY A 68 9.71 -12.89 -5.71
N ARG A 69 9.97 -11.89 -6.57
CA ARG A 69 9.18 -10.66 -6.75
C ARG A 69 8.22 -10.74 -7.95
N GLU A 70 8.11 -11.91 -8.58
CA GLU A 70 7.07 -12.19 -9.56
C GLU A 70 5.72 -12.13 -8.85
N LEU A 71 5.11 -10.94 -8.91
CA LEU A 71 3.72 -10.80 -8.54
C LEU A 71 2.94 -11.61 -9.56
N THR A 72 2.40 -12.75 -9.13
CA THR A 72 1.37 -13.43 -9.92
C THR A 72 0.25 -12.42 -10.11
N PRO A 73 -0.10 -12.05 -11.36
CA PRO A 73 -1.22 -11.14 -11.58
C PRO A 73 -2.45 -11.72 -10.88
N PHE A 74 -2.93 -11.03 -9.85
CA PHE A 74 -4.12 -11.45 -9.13
C PHE A 74 -5.32 -11.29 -10.05
N ASP A 75 -6.01 -12.39 -10.34
CA ASP A 75 -7.30 -12.37 -11.02
C ASP A 75 -8.44 -12.45 -9.99
N PRO A 76 -9.22 -11.37 -9.78
CA PRO A 76 -10.33 -11.38 -8.84
C PRO A 76 -11.38 -12.48 -9.13
N ALA A 77 -11.56 -12.87 -10.39
CA ALA A 77 -12.53 -13.89 -10.77
C ALA A 77 -12.22 -15.25 -10.12
N GLU A 78 -10.96 -15.55 -9.82
CA GLU A 78 -10.56 -16.80 -9.14
C GLU A 78 -11.17 -16.92 -7.75
N THR A 79 -11.45 -15.79 -7.10
CA THR A 79 -11.98 -15.75 -5.72
C THR A 79 -13.50 -15.67 -5.64
N LEU A 80 -14.18 -15.36 -6.75
CA LEU A 80 -15.63 -15.20 -6.83
C LEU A 80 -16.32 -16.55 -7.08
N THR A 81 -16.18 -17.47 -6.13
CA THR A 81 -16.59 -18.89 -6.25
C THR A 81 -18.06 -19.16 -5.91
N SER A 82 -18.85 -18.13 -5.58
CA SER A 82 -20.28 -18.26 -5.26
C SER A 82 -21.11 -17.11 -5.82
N ALA A 83 -22.40 -17.37 -6.03
CA ALA A 83 -23.36 -16.34 -6.48
C ALA A 83 -23.47 -15.19 -5.47
N GLU A 84 -23.38 -15.48 -4.17
CA GLU A 84 -23.39 -14.48 -3.10
C GLU A 84 -22.18 -13.54 -3.22
N ALA A 85 -20.97 -14.10 -3.36
CA ALA A 85 -19.73 -13.33 -3.49
C ALA A 85 -19.76 -12.42 -4.73
N ILE A 86 -20.31 -12.92 -5.85
CA ILE A 86 -20.50 -12.13 -7.06
C ILE A 86 -21.47 -10.98 -6.81
N SER A 87 -22.59 -11.22 -6.11
CA SER A 87 -23.58 -10.17 -5.83
C SER A 87 -23.02 -9.08 -4.92
N THR A 88 -22.27 -9.46 -3.88
CA THR A 88 -21.62 -8.51 -2.97
C THR A 88 -20.59 -7.67 -3.71
N PHE A 89 -19.77 -8.30 -4.55
CA PHE A 89 -18.77 -7.61 -5.36
C PHE A 89 -19.40 -6.58 -6.30
N LEU A 90 -20.50 -6.93 -6.99
CA LEU A 90 -21.21 -5.98 -7.86
C LEU A 90 -21.85 -4.84 -7.08
N ALA A 91 -22.45 -5.12 -5.91
CA ALA A 91 -23.04 -4.08 -5.07
C ALA A 91 -21.98 -3.09 -4.55
N GLU A 92 -20.80 -3.58 -4.16
CA GLU A 92 -19.67 -2.73 -3.78
C GLU A 92 -19.17 -1.89 -4.96
N ALA A 93 -19.11 -2.47 -6.17
CA ALA A 93 -18.74 -1.74 -7.38
C ALA A 93 -19.73 -0.61 -7.70
N GLU A 94 -21.04 -0.88 -7.62
CA GLU A 94 -22.07 0.15 -7.81
C GLU A 94 -21.97 1.27 -6.77
N ALA A 95 -21.66 0.95 -5.51
CA ALA A 95 -21.49 1.92 -4.44
C ALA A 95 -20.33 2.91 -4.67
N THR A 96 -19.36 2.55 -5.52
CA THR A 96 -18.26 3.47 -5.90
C THR A 96 -18.72 4.64 -6.78
N ALA A 97 -19.86 4.48 -7.47
CA ALA A 97 -20.35 5.40 -8.51
C ALA A 97 -19.33 5.71 -9.63
N ASP A 98 -18.33 4.83 -9.84
CA ASP A 98 -17.37 4.91 -10.95
C ASP A 98 -17.82 4.02 -12.11
N PRO A 99 -18.27 4.58 -13.26
CA PRO A 99 -18.76 3.81 -14.38
C PRO A 99 -17.72 2.82 -14.96
N ALA A 100 -16.44 3.19 -14.97
CA ALA A 100 -15.39 2.33 -15.51
C ALA A 100 -15.12 1.13 -14.59
N TYR A 101 -15.18 1.37 -13.28
CA TYR A 101 -15.05 0.29 -12.31
C TYR A 101 -16.26 -0.65 -12.33
N ILE A 102 -17.48 -0.12 -12.47
CA ILE A 102 -18.72 -0.89 -12.58
C ILE A 102 -18.66 -1.82 -13.81
N GLU A 103 -18.29 -1.28 -14.98
CA GLU A 103 -18.15 -2.10 -16.20
C GLU A 103 -17.10 -3.20 -16.03
N HIS A 104 -15.95 -2.87 -15.43
CA HIS A 104 -14.90 -3.84 -15.15
C HIS A 104 -15.39 -4.95 -14.20
N ALA A 105 -16.11 -4.58 -13.14
CA ALA A 105 -16.67 -5.53 -12.18
C ALA A 105 -17.68 -6.48 -12.83
N HIS A 106 -18.53 -6.00 -13.75
CA HIS A 106 -19.41 -6.85 -14.54
C HIS A 106 -18.66 -7.85 -15.42
N ALA A 107 -17.57 -7.43 -16.08
CA ALA A 107 -16.74 -8.32 -16.89
C ALA A 107 -16.07 -9.42 -16.04
N VAL A 108 -15.56 -9.05 -14.86
CA VAL A 108 -14.99 -9.99 -13.89
C VAL A 108 -16.04 -10.98 -13.37
N ALA A 109 -17.24 -10.49 -13.03
CA ALA A 109 -18.35 -11.33 -12.56
C ALA A 109 -18.80 -12.33 -13.64
N ALA A 110 -18.92 -11.89 -14.89
CA ALA A 110 -19.25 -12.78 -16.01
C ALA A 110 -18.19 -13.87 -16.21
N ARG A 111 -16.90 -13.51 -16.10
CA ARG A 111 -15.80 -14.48 -16.16
C ARG A 111 -15.83 -15.46 -14.99
N ALA A 112 -16.08 -14.98 -13.77
CA ALA A 112 -16.20 -15.83 -12.58
C ALA A 112 -17.34 -16.84 -12.72
N LYS A 113 -18.52 -16.40 -13.19
CA LYS A 113 -19.65 -17.28 -13.49
C LYS A 113 -19.29 -18.38 -14.48
N ALA A 114 -18.64 -18.01 -15.59
CA ALA A 114 -18.21 -18.98 -16.59
C ALA A 114 -17.13 -19.94 -16.06
N MET A 115 -16.20 -19.44 -15.24
CA MET A 115 -15.09 -20.20 -14.69
C MET A 115 -15.53 -21.21 -13.62
N HIS A 116 -16.48 -20.82 -12.76
CA HIS A 116 -16.92 -21.63 -11.63
C HIS A 116 -18.27 -22.33 -11.86
N GLY A 117 -18.90 -22.15 -13.03
CA GLY A 117 -20.18 -22.77 -13.36
C GLY A 117 -21.35 -22.25 -12.51
N ILE A 118 -21.35 -20.96 -12.19
CA ILE A 118 -22.36 -20.32 -11.35
C ILE A 118 -23.43 -19.71 -12.24
N GLU A 119 -24.67 -20.17 -12.09
CA GLU A 119 -25.86 -19.62 -12.78
C GLU A 119 -26.29 -18.27 -12.17
#